data_AF-A0A8H4PHN7-F1
#
_entry.id   AF-A0A8H4PHN7-F1
#
_cell.length_a   1.000
_cell.length_b   1.000
_cell.length_c   1.000
_cell.angle_alpha   90.00
_cell.angle_beta   90.00
_cell.angle_gamma   90.00
#
_symmetry.space_group_name_H-M   'P 1'
#
loop_
_entity.id
_entity.type
_entity.pdbx_description
1 polymer ?
#
loop_
_entity_poly.entity_id
_entity_poly.type
_entity_poly.pdbx_seq_one_letter_code
_entity_poly.pdbx_strand_id
1 'polypeptide(L)'
;NDRIGKLVKLRNLVLGPLFKKEVNVSEETTVVFINDVAACTEDILELVLRRRNLNADMTCAMDWTFPGGADDPTFYDVWIARDGQGDTFFRIGENGNWERAWELFPDNPQTKARFETHLPFQVFACWNGATAFTAAPLLEGLRFRMVNGTADECWQGEPELFCKDMTFRGYDRIAVIPSVNLEYDNERARRLKMNKGYVTNLVQDIQENDNRIVWQDPPENVLCMPEFHRQSWRQWNETLHWREDNN
;
A
#
# COMPACT_ATOMS: atom_id res chain seq x y z
N ASN A 1 -6.83 21.64 11.47
CA ASN A 1 -5.60 21.55 10.67
C ASN A 1 -5.80 20.42 9.68
N ASP A 2 -6.11 20.71 8.41
CA ASP A 2 -6.43 19.69 7.40
C ASP A 2 -5.14 19.07 6.84
N ARG A 3 -4.66 18.00 7.50
CA ARG A 3 -3.43 17.30 7.10
C ARG A 3 -3.62 16.56 5.77
N ILE A 4 -4.71 15.81 5.63
CA ILE A 4 -4.97 14.98 4.43
C ILE A 4 -5.15 15.86 3.20
N GLY A 5 -5.92 16.96 3.29
CA GLY A 5 -6.10 17.85 2.15
C GLY A 5 -4.81 18.54 1.70
N LYS A 6 -3.86 18.77 2.62
CA LYS A 6 -2.51 19.22 2.25
C LYS A 6 -1.72 18.13 1.52
N LEU A 7 -1.76 16.88 1.98
CA LEU A 7 -1.10 15.75 1.32
C LEU A 7 -1.66 15.52 -0.09
N VAL A 8 -2.98 15.51 -0.25
CA VAL A 8 -3.66 15.42 -1.56
C VAL A 8 -3.15 16.50 -2.53
N LYS A 9 -3.05 17.75 -2.07
CA LYS A 9 -2.51 18.85 -2.90
C LYS A 9 -1.05 18.63 -3.28
N LEU A 10 -0.21 18.21 -2.33
CA LEU A 10 1.21 17.99 -2.57
C LEU A 10 1.46 16.82 -3.54
N ARG A 11 0.77 15.68 -3.36
CA ARG A 11 0.92 14.51 -4.25
C ARG A 11 0.48 14.83 -5.68
N ASN A 12 -0.63 15.55 -5.84
CA ASN A 12 -1.07 15.98 -7.17
C ASN A 12 -0.12 17.06 -7.77
N LEU A 13 0.49 17.91 -6.94
CA LEU A 13 1.45 18.91 -7.41
C LEU A 13 2.69 18.25 -8.02
N VAL A 14 3.28 17.26 -7.35
CA VAL A 14 4.49 16.58 -7.86
C VAL A 14 4.21 15.73 -9.11
N LEU A 15 2.97 15.26 -9.28
CA LEU A 15 2.52 14.57 -10.49
C LEU A 15 2.09 15.52 -11.63
N GLY A 16 2.08 16.83 -11.39
CA GLY A 16 1.69 17.85 -12.36
C GLY A 16 2.36 17.72 -13.74
N PRO A 17 3.69 17.50 -13.84
CA PRO A 17 4.36 17.33 -15.12
C PRO A 17 3.84 16.12 -15.92
N LEU A 18 3.51 15.02 -15.25
CA LEU A 18 2.93 13.82 -15.87
C LEU A 18 1.54 14.14 -16.41
N PHE A 19 0.70 14.81 -15.61
CA PHE A 19 -0.67 15.18 -15.99
C PHE A 19 -0.72 16.13 -17.19
N LYS A 20 0.26 17.03 -17.29
CA LYS A 20 0.36 18.04 -18.36
C LYS A 20 1.13 17.55 -19.57
N LYS A 21 1.60 16.29 -19.58
CA LYS A 21 2.43 15.72 -20.65
C LYS A 21 3.71 16.53 -20.90
N GLU A 22 4.28 17.10 -19.85
CA GLU A 22 5.54 17.86 -19.87
C GLU A 22 6.77 16.92 -19.83
N VAL A 23 6.54 15.63 -19.56
CA VAL A 23 7.55 14.56 -19.56
C VAL A 23 7.12 13.45 -20.52
N ASN A 24 8.07 12.82 -21.18
CA ASN A 24 7.79 11.70 -22.08
C ASN A 24 7.55 10.42 -21.25
N VAL A 25 6.30 10.00 -21.17
CA VAL A 25 5.85 8.83 -20.40
C VAL A 25 4.85 8.02 -21.21
N SER A 26 4.80 6.72 -20.94
CA SER A 26 3.77 5.79 -21.43
C SER A 26 3.01 5.18 -20.25
N GLU A 27 1.93 4.45 -20.53
CA GLU A 27 1.18 3.66 -19.54
C GLU A 27 2.10 2.71 -18.76
N GLU A 28 3.10 2.12 -19.41
CA GLU A 28 4.11 1.23 -18.80
C GLU A 28 5.13 1.92 -17.90
N THR A 29 5.13 3.26 -17.84
CA THR A 29 6.06 4.00 -16.98
C THR A 29 5.81 3.65 -15.52
N THR A 30 6.88 3.36 -14.76
CA THR A 30 6.77 3.16 -13.31
C THR A 30 6.95 4.50 -12.61
N VAL A 31 5.93 4.90 -11.84
CA VAL A 31 6.02 5.99 -10.88
C VAL A 31 6.46 5.40 -9.55
N VAL A 32 7.50 5.97 -8.96
CA VAL A 32 7.98 5.59 -7.61
C VAL A 32 7.70 6.75 -6.66
N PHE A 33 6.95 6.47 -5.61
CA PHE A 33 6.73 7.41 -4.50
C PHE A 33 7.43 6.89 -3.25
N ILE A 34 8.19 7.76 -2.61
CA ILE A 34 8.90 7.49 -1.36
C ILE A 34 8.50 8.61 -0.39
N ASN A 35 7.98 8.23 0.77
CA ASN A 35 7.65 9.17 1.85
C ASN A 35 8.93 9.57 2.61
N ASP A 36 8.80 9.86 3.90
CA ASP A 36 9.84 10.24 4.86
C ASP A 36 10.59 9.02 5.45
N VAL A 37 10.96 8.06 4.59
CA VAL A 37 11.63 6.81 4.98
C VAL A 37 13.08 6.74 4.50
N ALA A 38 13.93 6.03 5.24
CA ALA A 38 15.31 5.73 4.89
C ALA A 38 15.40 4.43 4.07
N ALA A 39 15.42 4.59 2.75
CA ALA A 39 15.51 3.48 1.80
C ALA A 39 16.95 3.23 1.30
N CYS A 40 17.26 1.97 0.99
CA CYS A 40 18.43 1.57 0.23
C CYS A 40 18.10 1.45 -1.26
N THR A 41 19.12 1.46 -2.13
CA THR A 41 18.92 1.31 -3.58
C THR A 41 18.22 -0.01 -3.93
N GLU A 42 18.56 -1.10 -3.24
CA GLU A 42 17.92 -2.42 -3.45
C GLU A 42 16.43 -2.42 -3.13
N ASP A 43 15.98 -1.60 -2.18
CA ASP A 43 14.56 -1.48 -1.82
C ASP A 43 13.75 -0.96 -3.01
N ILE A 44 14.22 0.12 -3.62
CA ILE A 44 13.55 0.75 -4.75
C ILE A 44 13.60 -0.16 -5.98
N LEU A 45 14.76 -0.78 -6.25
CA LEU A 45 14.92 -1.67 -7.39
C LEU A 45 14.01 -2.88 -7.30
N GLU A 46 13.86 -3.48 -6.12
CA GLU A 46 13.01 -4.66 -5.94
C GLU A 46 11.52 -4.32 -6.08
N LEU A 47 11.06 -3.18 -5.57
CA LEU A 47 9.69 -2.71 -5.83
C LEU A 47 9.42 -2.58 -7.33
N VAL A 48 10.32 -1.90 -8.06
CA VAL A 48 10.19 -1.70 -9.51
C VAL A 48 10.26 -3.03 -10.27
N LEU A 49 11.18 -3.91 -9.90
CA LEU A 49 11.36 -5.22 -10.52
C LEU A 49 10.13 -6.10 -10.33
N ARG A 50 9.64 -6.22 -9.09
CA ARG A 50 8.46 -7.03 -8.78
C ARG A 50 7.20 -6.50 -9.43
N ARG A 51 7.02 -5.17 -9.48
CA ARG A 51 5.91 -4.57 -10.23
C ARG A 51 5.88 -5.06 -11.68
N ARG A 52 7.03 -5.03 -12.35
CA ARG A 52 7.14 -5.48 -13.75
C ARG A 52 6.96 -6.99 -13.91
N ASN A 53 7.67 -7.80 -13.12
CA ASN A 53 7.66 -9.25 -13.27
C ASN A 53 6.31 -9.88 -12.92
N LEU A 54 5.61 -9.33 -11.93
CA LEU A 54 4.27 -9.77 -11.54
C LEU A 54 3.17 -9.23 -12.44
N ASN A 55 3.52 -8.30 -13.35
CA ASN A 55 2.55 -7.49 -14.08
C ASN A 55 1.52 -6.86 -13.13
N ALA A 56 2.03 -6.29 -12.03
CA ALA A 56 1.26 -5.64 -11.00
C ALA A 56 1.03 -4.17 -11.36
N ASP A 57 -0.13 -3.66 -10.96
CA ASP A 57 -0.47 -2.25 -11.12
C ASP A 57 0.24 -1.39 -10.09
N MET A 58 0.43 -1.94 -8.88
CA MET A 58 1.08 -1.27 -7.76
C MET A 58 1.77 -2.29 -6.85
N THR A 59 2.96 -1.93 -6.38
CA THR A 59 3.70 -2.68 -5.36
C THR A 59 4.09 -1.77 -4.20
N CYS A 60 3.98 -2.23 -2.97
CA CYS A 60 4.37 -1.47 -1.77
C CYS A 60 5.41 -2.22 -0.94
N ALA A 61 6.19 -1.46 -0.17
CA ALA A 61 7.09 -2.00 0.84
C ALA A 61 6.34 -2.46 2.10
N MET A 62 7.10 -2.82 3.14
CA MET A 62 6.67 -2.95 4.53
C MET A 62 7.21 -1.77 5.34
N ASP A 63 6.34 -1.15 6.13
CA ASP A 63 6.66 0.03 6.95
C ASP A 63 6.72 -0.34 8.44
N TRP A 64 7.85 -0.06 9.07
CA TRP A 64 8.13 -0.46 10.44
C TRP A 64 8.54 0.73 11.29
N THR A 65 8.33 0.57 12.60
CA THR A 65 8.88 1.46 13.61
C THR A 65 9.29 0.67 14.85
N PHE A 66 10.08 1.28 15.73
CA PHE A 66 10.44 0.75 17.05
C PHE A 66 9.80 1.61 18.15
N PRO A 67 8.52 1.36 18.53
CA PRO A 67 7.83 2.16 19.53
C PRO A 67 8.60 2.15 20.85
N GLY A 68 8.85 3.34 21.42
CA GLY A 68 9.57 3.46 22.69
C GLY A 68 11.00 2.87 22.71
N GLY A 69 11.59 2.60 21.54
CA GLY A 69 12.91 1.94 21.46
C GLY A 69 12.88 0.42 21.68
N ALA A 70 11.71 -0.22 21.54
CA ALA A 70 11.54 -1.67 21.64
C ALA A 70 12.55 -2.47 20.78
N ASP A 71 12.75 -3.73 21.14
CA ASP A 71 13.66 -4.63 20.42
C ASP A 71 13.10 -5.13 19.09
N ASP A 72 11.82 -5.46 19.08
CA ASP A 72 11.13 -5.92 17.88
C ASP A 72 10.43 -4.73 17.17
N PRO A 73 10.42 -4.72 15.82
CA PRO A 73 9.76 -3.68 15.05
C PRO A 73 8.25 -3.94 14.89
N THR A 74 7.44 -2.89 15.03
CA THR A 74 5.99 -2.91 14.83
C THR A 74 5.62 -2.38 13.45
N PHE A 75 4.68 -3.03 12.75
CA PHE A 75 4.17 -2.52 11.48
C PHE A 75 3.41 -1.21 11.70
N TYR A 76 3.79 -0.15 11.00
CA TYR A 76 3.32 1.21 11.30
C TYR A 76 2.08 1.62 10.49
N ASP A 77 2.01 1.26 9.20
CA ASP A 77 1.00 1.82 8.28
C ASP A 77 -0.36 1.08 8.33
N VAL A 78 -0.74 0.56 9.50
CA VAL A 78 -1.97 -0.23 9.72
C VAL A 78 -3.24 0.55 9.39
N TRP A 79 -3.22 1.88 9.50
CA TRP A 79 -4.38 2.70 9.17
C TRP A 79 -4.73 2.64 7.67
N ILE A 80 -3.71 2.56 6.81
CA ILE A 80 -3.85 2.52 5.34
C ILE A 80 -3.95 1.09 4.82
N ALA A 81 -3.19 0.17 5.40
CA ALA A 81 -3.02 -1.16 4.86
C ALA A 81 -4.30 -2.01 4.98
N ARG A 82 -4.72 -2.61 3.86
CA ARG A 82 -5.82 -3.57 3.79
C ARG A 82 -5.38 -4.78 3.02
N ASP A 83 -5.44 -5.96 3.62
CA ASP A 83 -5.09 -7.21 2.96
C ASP A 83 -6.07 -7.54 1.82
N GLY A 84 -5.85 -8.65 1.10
CA GLY A 84 -6.72 -9.05 0.00
C GLY A 84 -8.17 -9.38 0.41
N GLN A 85 -8.45 -9.57 1.71
CA GLN A 85 -9.79 -9.78 2.26
C GLN A 85 -10.41 -8.48 2.79
N GLY A 86 -9.70 -7.35 2.69
CA GLY A 86 -10.18 -6.05 3.11
C GLY A 86 -9.98 -5.75 4.60
N ASP A 87 -9.25 -6.58 5.35
CA ASP A 87 -8.94 -6.32 6.76
C ASP A 87 -7.59 -5.62 6.92
N THR A 88 -7.38 -4.96 8.05
CA THR A 88 -6.06 -4.47 8.49
C THR A 88 -5.04 -5.59 8.60
N PHE A 89 -3.75 -5.26 8.46
CA PHE A 89 -2.68 -6.27 8.54
C PHE A 89 -2.54 -6.93 9.91
N PHE A 90 -3.02 -6.28 10.98
CA PHE A 90 -3.20 -6.89 12.29
C PHE A 90 -4.43 -6.27 12.97
N ARG A 91 -5.03 -7.01 13.91
CA ARG A 91 -6.23 -6.55 14.60
C ARG A 91 -5.95 -5.37 15.54
N ILE A 92 -6.64 -4.27 15.31
CA ILE A 92 -6.72 -3.15 16.24
C ILE A 92 -7.77 -3.45 17.29
N GLY A 93 -7.40 -3.38 18.58
CA GLY A 93 -8.32 -3.67 19.69
C GLY A 93 -9.50 -2.69 19.71
N GLU A 94 -10.62 -3.09 20.34
CA GLU A 94 -11.85 -2.27 20.40
C GLU A 94 -11.63 -0.87 20.97
N ASN A 95 -10.66 -0.73 21.89
CA ASN A 95 -10.27 0.56 22.48
C ASN A 95 -9.23 1.33 21.63
N GLY A 96 -8.94 0.88 20.42
CA GLY A 96 -7.95 1.44 19.51
C GLY A 96 -6.49 1.11 19.85
N ASN A 97 -6.25 0.09 20.68
CA ASN A 97 -4.90 -0.31 21.09
C ASN A 97 -4.21 -1.21 20.06
N TRP A 98 -2.88 -1.30 20.17
CA TRP A 98 -2.00 -2.03 19.26
C TRP A 98 -1.37 -3.27 19.92
N GLU A 99 -2.03 -3.86 20.94
CA GLU A 99 -1.48 -4.98 21.72
C GLU A 99 -1.17 -6.22 20.86
N ARG A 100 -1.89 -6.38 19.74
CA ARG A 100 -1.74 -7.50 18.80
C ARG A 100 -0.96 -7.13 17.53
N ALA A 101 -0.19 -6.04 17.55
CA ALA A 101 0.49 -5.55 16.35
C ALA A 101 1.57 -6.49 15.78
N TRP A 102 1.98 -7.49 16.56
CA TRP A 102 2.92 -8.55 16.15
C TRP A 102 2.22 -9.72 15.46
N GLU A 103 0.90 -9.82 15.60
CA GLU A 103 0.09 -10.88 15.01
C GLU A 103 -0.37 -10.47 13.61
N LEU A 104 0.57 -10.43 12.67
CA LEU A 104 0.27 -10.06 11.29
C LEU A 104 -0.51 -11.16 10.56
N PHE A 105 -1.54 -10.73 9.84
CA PHE A 105 -2.46 -11.53 9.01
C PHE A 105 -3.13 -12.68 9.78
N PRO A 106 -3.76 -12.41 10.94
CA PRO A 106 -4.26 -13.47 11.82
C PRO A 106 -5.42 -14.26 11.18
N ASP A 107 -6.18 -13.62 10.30
CA ASP A 107 -7.35 -14.19 9.62
C ASP A 107 -7.08 -14.52 8.13
N ASN A 108 -5.82 -14.38 7.69
CA ASN A 108 -5.42 -14.65 6.32
C ASN A 108 -4.18 -15.56 6.27
N PRO A 109 -4.36 -16.89 6.45
CA PRO A 109 -3.24 -17.83 6.53
C PRO A 109 -2.43 -17.91 5.23
N GLN A 110 -3.04 -17.65 4.07
CA GLN A 110 -2.33 -17.63 2.78
C GLN A 110 -1.39 -16.42 2.71
N THR A 111 -1.88 -15.22 3.02
CA THR A 111 -1.04 -14.02 3.08
C THR A 111 0.03 -14.15 4.14
N LYS A 112 -0.31 -14.69 5.32
CA LYS A 112 0.65 -14.95 6.40
C LYS A 112 1.80 -15.84 5.94
N ALA A 113 1.50 -16.97 5.30
CA ALA A 113 2.53 -17.89 4.81
C ALA A 113 3.46 -17.23 3.78
N ARG A 114 2.91 -16.40 2.88
CA ARG A 114 3.71 -15.66 1.88
C ARG A 114 4.56 -14.58 2.55
N PHE A 115 4.00 -13.84 3.50
CA PHE A 115 4.73 -12.86 4.31
C PHE A 115 5.92 -13.49 5.05
N GLU A 116 5.70 -14.61 5.76
CA GLU A 116 6.72 -15.33 6.52
C GLU A 116 7.83 -15.93 5.66
N THR A 117 7.56 -16.14 4.36
CA THR A 117 8.52 -16.68 3.37
C THR A 117 9.03 -15.61 2.40
N HIS A 118 8.81 -14.33 2.71
CA HIS A 118 9.24 -13.18 1.90
C HIS A 118 8.72 -13.18 0.45
N LEU A 119 7.59 -13.85 0.20
CA LEU A 119 6.93 -13.88 -1.10
C LEU A 119 5.90 -12.73 -1.26
N PRO A 120 5.84 -12.07 -2.43
CA PRO A 120 4.85 -11.04 -2.71
C PRO A 120 3.41 -11.51 -2.48
N PHE A 121 2.54 -10.68 -1.92
CA PHE A 121 1.12 -11.05 -1.69
C PHE A 121 0.17 -9.93 -2.10
N GLN A 122 -1.01 -10.30 -2.59
CA GLN A 122 -2.05 -9.35 -3.00
C GLN A 122 -2.68 -8.66 -1.79
N VAL A 123 -3.00 -7.38 -1.95
CA VAL A 123 -3.66 -6.54 -0.96
C VAL A 123 -4.71 -5.68 -1.65
N PHE A 124 -5.72 -5.23 -0.90
CA PHE A 124 -6.64 -4.22 -1.41
C PHE A 124 -6.01 -2.82 -1.40
N ALA A 125 -5.25 -2.49 -0.34
CA ALA A 125 -4.60 -1.19 -0.22
C ALA A 125 -3.27 -1.28 0.54
N CYS A 126 -2.29 -0.50 0.10
CA CYS A 126 -1.02 -0.29 0.79
C CYS A 126 -0.37 1.01 0.33
N TRP A 127 0.53 1.55 1.15
CA TRP A 127 1.46 2.61 0.71
C TRP A 127 2.82 2.42 1.38
N ASN A 128 2.80 2.16 2.68
CA ASN A 128 3.86 1.53 3.47
C ASN A 128 5.24 2.18 3.26
N GLY A 129 5.28 3.51 3.35
CA GLY A 129 6.51 4.28 3.20
C GLY A 129 7.02 4.45 1.77
N ALA A 130 6.96 3.42 0.93
CA ALA A 130 7.31 3.51 -0.49
C ALA A 130 6.47 2.57 -1.37
N THR A 131 6.14 3.07 -2.56
CA THR A 131 5.39 2.33 -3.56
C THR A 131 5.92 2.58 -4.97
N ALA A 132 5.75 1.59 -5.84
CA ALA A 132 5.97 1.69 -7.27
C ALA A 132 4.70 1.26 -8.00
N PHE A 133 4.18 2.09 -8.92
CA PHE A 133 2.93 1.80 -9.63
C PHE A 133 2.95 2.26 -11.09
N THR A 134 1.99 1.76 -11.86
CA THR A 134 1.78 2.10 -13.27
C THR A 134 1.36 3.56 -13.48
N ALA A 135 1.89 4.22 -14.50
CA ALA A 135 1.45 5.57 -14.85
C ALA A 135 0.07 5.58 -15.52
N ALA A 136 -0.40 4.44 -16.05
CA ALA A 136 -1.65 4.31 -16.77
C ALA A 136 -2.88 4.97 -16.09
N PRO A 137 -3.24 4.66 -14.83
CA PRO A 137 -4.39 5.28 -14.16
C PRO A 137 -4.25 6.81 -14.06
N LEU A 138 -3.03 7.32 -13.86
CA LEU A 138 -2.78 8.76 -13.79
C LEU A 138 -2.99 9.45 -15.15
N LEU A 139 -2.57 8.80 -16.24
CA LEU A 139 -2.76 9.27 -17.61
C LEU A 139 -4.24 9.28 -18.01
N GLU A 140 -5.02 8.34 -17.46
CA GLU A 140 -6.50 8.27 -17.58
C GLU A 140 -7.25 9.22 -16.64
N GLY A 141 -6.53 10.09 -15.91
CA GLY A 141 -7.14 11.14 -15.10
C GLY A 141 -7.40 10.76 -13.65
N LEU A 142 -6.89 9.64 -13.13
CA LEU A 142 -6.91 9.36 -11.68
C LEU A 142 -6.06 10.41 -10.94
N ARG A 143 -6.56 10.90 -9.81
CA ARG A 143 -5.90 11.92 -8.97
C ARG A 143 -6.07 11.53 -7.51
N PHE A 144 -5.10 11.92 -6.67
CA PHE A 144 -5.31 11.85 -5.22
C PHE A 144 -6.49 12.76 -4.86
N ARG A 145 -7.32 12.33 -3.91
CA ARG A 145 -8.51 13.06 -3.48
C ARG A 145 -8.73 12.93 -1.98
N MET A 146 -9.57 13.82 -1.47
CA MET A 146 -10.20 13.64 -0.17
C MET A 146 -11.39 12.68 -0.30
N VAL A 147 -11.87 12.22 0.85
CA VAL A 147 -13.12 11.45 0.91
C VAL A 147 -14.31 12.28 0.45
N ASN A 148 -15.28 11.61 -0.16
CA ASN A 148 -16.54 12.21 -0.55
C ASN A 148 -17.48 12.35 0.66
N GLY A 149 -17.27 13.42 1.43
CA GLY A 149 -18.06 13.68 2.64
C GLY A 149 -19.56 13.89 2.39
N THR A 150 -19.96 14.30 1.17
CA THR A 150 -21.39 14.43 0.83
C THR A 150 -22.09 13.10 0.60
N ALA A 151 -21.33 12.05 0.28
CA ALA A 151 -21.83 10.70 0.04
C ALA A 151 -21.58 9.76 1.23
N ASP A 152 -21.15 10.30 2.39
CA ASP A 152 -20.76 9.55 3.59
C ASP A 152 -19.70 8.45 3.30
N GLU A 153 -18.77 8.72 2.37
CA GLU A 153 -17.65 7.83 2.13
C GLU A 153 -16.79 7.69 3.39
N CYS A 154 -16.35 6.47 3.69
CA CYS A 154 -15.49 6.19 4.83
C CYS A 154 -14.30 7.16 4.91
N TRP A 155 -14.12 7.79 6.07
CA TRP A 155 -12.98 8.67 6.31
C TRP A 155 -11.68 7.87 6.38
N GLN A 156 -10.84 7.94 5.35
CA GLN A 156 -9.56 7.22 5.26
C GLN A 156 -8.47 8.10 4.64
N GLY A 157 -7.23 7.63 4.71
CA GLY A 157 -6.09 8.33 4.12
C GLY A 157 -6.18 8.35 2.59
N GLU A 158 -5.59 9.37 1.97
CA GLU A 158 -5.56 9.49 0.52
C GLU A 158 -4.88 8.32 -0.22
N PRO A 159 -3.94 7.53 0.37
CA PRO A 159 -3.39 6.37 -0.31
C PRO A 159 -4.38 5.21 -0.41
N GLU A 160 -5.21 5.00 0.62
CA GLU A 160 -6.25 3.95 0.59
C GLU A 160 -7.31 4.28 -0.47
N LEU A 161 -7.72 5.56 -0.55
CA LEU A 161 -8.60 6.05 -1.62
C LEU A 161 -7.97 5.93 -3.00
N PHE A 162 -6.66 6.15 -3.12
CA PHE A 162 -5.93 5.97 -4.37
C PHE A 162 -5.97 4.52 -4.85
N CYS A 163 -5.71 3.55 -3.96
CA CYS A 163 -5.85 2.13 -4.26
C CYS A 163 -7.30 1.77 -4.63
N LYS A 164 -8.29 2.27 -3.87
CA LYS A 164 -9.71 2.09 -4.18
C LYS A 164 -10.08 2.60 -5.58
N ASP A 165 -9.63 3.79 -5.93
CA ASP A 165 -9.90 4.41 -7.23
C ASP A 165 -9.15 3.70 -8.38
N MET A 166 -7.96 3.15 -8.12
CA MET A 166 -7.24 2.29 -9.07
C MET A 166 -8.03 1.02 -9.34
N THR A 167 -8.41 0.31 -8.28
CA THR A 167 -9.22 -0.91 -8.33
C THR A 167 -10.53 -0.69 -9.08
N PHE A 168 -11.23 0.42 -8.80
CA PHE A 168 -12.47 0.76 -9.50
C PHE A 168 -12.30 0.96 -11.01
N ARG A 169 -11.10 1.35 -11.46
CA ARG A 169 -10.74 1.50 -12.88
C ARG A 169 -10.17 0.24 -13.51
N GLY A 170 -10.14 -0.89 -12.79
CA GLY A 170 -9.58 -2.16 -13.27
C GLY A 170 -8.08 -2.32 -13.06
N TYR A 171 -7.46 -1.46 -12.23
CA TYR A 171 -6.06 -1.56 -11.82
C TYR A 171 -5.97 -2.18 -10.42
N ASP A 172 -6.38 -3.43 -10.28
CA ASP A 172 -6.61 -4.13 -9.01
C ASP A 172 -5.46 -5.07 -8.59
N ARG A 173 -4.38 -5.15 -9.38
CA ARG A 173 -3.22 -5.98 -9.08
C ARG A 173 -2.25 -5.25 -8.17
N ILE A 174 -2.67 -5.05 -6.92
CA ILE A 174 -1.90 -4.37 -5.89
C ILE A 174 -1.26 -5.43 -4.98
N ALA A 175 0.06 -5.34 -4.77
CA ALA A 175 0.79 -6.29 -3.95
C ALA A 175 1.75 -5.61 -2.96
N VAL A 176 2.01 -6.29 -1.85
CA VAL A 176 3.13 -5.95 -0.96
C VAL A 176 4.31 -6.86 -1.27
N ILE A 177 5.51 -6.28 -1.24
CA ILE A 177 6.78 -6.97 -1.42
C ILE A 177 7.47 -7.07 -0.05
N PRO A 178 7.31 -8.19 0.70
CA PRO A 178 7.74 -8.29 2.10
C PRO A 178 9.26 -8.37 2.30
N SER A 179 10.04 -8.52 1.23
CA SER A 179 11.50 -8.37 1.28
C SER A 179 11.93 -6.91 1.46
N VAL A 180 11.10 -5.94 1.08
CA VAL A 180 11.39 -4.51 1.19
C VAL A 180 10.87 -3.97 2.52
N ASN A 181 11.77 -3.73 3.46
CA ASN A 181 11.44 -3.28 4.83
C ASN A 181 12.04 -1.90 5.10
N LEU A 182 11.20 -0.93 5.47
CA LEU A 182 11.55 0.49 5.61
C LEU A 182 11.32 1.01 7.04
N GLU A 183 12.08 2.03 7.41
CA GLU A 183 11.98 2.80 8.67
C GLU A 183 12.23 4.29 8.35
N TYR A 184 12.00 5.19 9.29
CA TYR A 184 12.02 6.65 9.15
C TYR A 184 13.37 7.32 9.44
N ASP A 185 14.28 6.62 10.14
CA ASP A 185 15.61 7.12 10.50
C ASP A 185 16.73 6.20 10.00
N ASN A 186 17.90 6.74 9.68
CA ASN A 186 19.02 5.97 9.14
C ASN A 186 19.60 4.94 10.13
N GLU A 187 19.66 5.26 11.42
CA GLU A 187 20.15 4.33 12.45
C GLU A 187 19.14 3.21 12.65
N ARG A 188 17.86 3.56 12.79
CA ARG A 188 16.77 2.59 12.96
C ARG A 188 16.53 1.75 11.71
N ALA A 189 16.65 2.30 10.51
CA ALA A 189 16.60 1.54 9.27
C ALA A 189 17.76 0.55 9.18
N ARG A 190 18.98 0.93 9.59
CA ARG A 190 20.10 -0.03 9.68
C ARG A 190 19.79 -1.15 10.68
N ARG A 191 19.25 -0.81 11.85
CA ARG A 191 18.80 -1.81 12.84
C ARG A 191 17.72 -2.73 12.27
N LEU A 192 16.75 -2.17 11.55
CA LEU A 192 15.69 -2.92 10.89
C LEU A 192 16.25 -3.89 9.84
N LYS A 193 17.21 -3.46 9.01
CA LYS A 193 17.88 -4.35 8.05
C LYS A 193 18.66 -5.47 8.74
N MET A 194 19.26 -5.22 9.90
CA MET A 194 19.90 -6.28 10.69
C MET A 194 18.89 -7.28 11.28
N ASN A 195 17.67 -6.83 11.61
CA ASN A 195 16.61 -7.67 12.17
C ASN A 195 15.84 -8.45 11.09
N LYS A 196 15.42 -7.77 10.01
CA LYS A 196 14.56 -8.30 8.95
C LYS A 196 15.33 -8.80 7.73
N GLY A 197 16.58 -8.41 7.55
CA GLY A 197 17.39 -8.71 6.37
C GLY A 197 17.46 -7.58 5.34
N TYR A 198 18.52 -7.62 4.53
CA TYR A 198 18.65 -6.84 3.30
C TYR A 198 17.95 -7.55 2.15
N VAL A 199 17.40 -6.80 1.20
CA VAL A 199 16.60 -7.35 0.09
C VAL A 199 17.39 -8.40 -0.66
N THR A 200 18.64 -8.11 -1.02
CA THR A 200 19.53 -9.01 -1.76
C THR A 200 19.68 -10.36 -1.07
N ASN A 201 19.71 -10.40 0.26
CA ASN A 201 19.82 -11.64 1.03
C ASN A 201 18.48 -12.39 1.09
N LEU A 202 17.36 -11.67 1.26
CA LEU A 202 16.04 -12.27 1.41
C LEU A 202 15.54 -12.94 0.13
N VAL A 203 15.91 -12.40 -1.03
CA VAL A 203 15.42 -12.90 -2.33
C VAL A 203 16.39 -13.84 -3.03
N GLN A 204 17.56 -14.10 -2.45
CA GLN A 204 18.66 -14.82 -3.10
C GLN A 204 18.27 -16.25 -3.53
N ASP A 205 17.48 -16.93 -2.69
CA ASP A 205 17.07 -18.33 -2.91
C ASP A 205 15.61 -18.46 -3.41
N ILE A 206 14.92 -17.34 -3.63
CA ILE A 206 13.53 -17.35 -4.09
C ILE A 206 13.51 -17.54 -5.60
N GLN A 207 12.83 -18.60 -6.07
CA GLN A 207 12.67 -18.81 -7.51
C GLN A 207 11.62 -17.85 -8.07
N GLU A 208 11.79 -17.41 -9.32
CA GLU A 208 10.83 -16.47 -9.94
C GLU A 208 9.41 -17.05 -10.01
N ASN A 209 9.27 -18.37 -10.13
CA ASN A 209 7.97 -19.05 -10.11
C ASN A 209 7.25 -18.93 -8.76
N ASP A 210 7.98 -18.87 -7.65
CA ASP A 210 7.40 -18.78 -6.29
C ASP A 210 6.80 -17.39 -6.02
N ASN A 211 7.35 -16.37 -6.70
CA ASN A 211 6.87 -14.99 -6.59
C ASN A 211 5.47 -14.78 -7.18
N ARG A 212 5.01 -15.68 -8.07
CA ARG A 212 3.72 -15.53 -8.76
C ARG A 212 2.57 -15.39 -7.77
N ILE A 213 1.66 -14.47 -8.10
CA ILE A 213 0.41 -14.25 -7.39
C ILE A 213 -0.73 -14.75 -8.28
N VAL A 214 -1.64 -15.52 -7.71
CA VAL A 214 -2.93 -15.82 -8.35
C VAL A 214 -3.90 -14.70 -7.95
N TRP A 215 -3.98 -13.67 -8.80
CA TRP A 215 -4.80 -12.49 -8.55
C TRP A 215 -6.28 -12.87 -8.35
N GLN A 216 -6.87 -12.35 -7.29
CA GLN A 216 -8.29 -12.46 -6.96
C GLN A 216 -9.00 -11.13 -7.22
N ASP A 217 -10.32 -11.19 -7.41
CA ASP A 217 -11.15 -10.00 -7.48
C ASP A 217 -11.11 -9.24 -6.13
N PRO A 218 -11.40 -7.92 -6.12
CA PRO A 218 -11.51 -7.14 -4.90
C PRO A 218 -12.51 -7.73 -3.89
N PRO A 219 -12.26 -7.62 -2.58
CA PRO A 219 -13.17 -8.14 -1.56
C PRO A 219 -14.50 -7.38 -1.59
N GLU A 220 -15.62 -8.04 -1.28
CA GLU A 220 -16.94 -7.38 -1.26
C GLU A 220 -16.99 -6.18 -0.30
N ASN A 221 -16.33 -6.32 0.84
CA ASN A 221 -16.26 -5.28 1.87
C ASN A 221 -14.81 -5.06 2.29
N VAL A 222 -14.53 -3.83 2.74
CA VAL A 222 -13.26 -3.42 3.31
C VAL A 222 -13.52 -2.78 4.67
N LEU A 223 -12.60 -2.96 5.61
CA LEU A 223 -12.70 -2.38 6.93
C LEU A 223 -12.50 -0.86 6.87
N CYS A 224 -13.58 -0.14 7.08
CA CYS A 224 -13.58 1.30 7.30
C CYS A 224 -13.10 1.59 8.73
N MET A 225 -12.01 2.35 8.87
CA MET A 225 -11.43 2.71 10.17
C MET A 225 -11.09 4.21 10.24
N PRO A 226 -12.08 5.11 10.41
CA PRO A 226 -11.83 6.54 10.57
C PRO A 226 -10.93 6.86 11.77
N GLU A 227 -11.08 6.07 12.83
CA GLU A 227 -10.33 6.13 14.08
C GLU A 227 -10.10 4.70 14.56
N PHE A 228 -9.01 4.41 15.27
CA PHE A 228 -8.67 3.04 15.68
C PHE A 228 -9.77 2.33 16.50
N HIS A 229 -10.56 3.07 17.29
CA HIS A 229 -11.66 2.51 18.08
C HIS A 229 -13.01 2.51 17.35
N ARG A 230 -13.08 3.06 16.13
CA ARG A 230 -14.31 3.13 15.33
C ARG A 230 -14.07 2.41 14.01
N GLN A 231 -14.50 1.15 13.98
CA GLN A 231 -14.28 0.24 12.87
C GLN A 231 -15.63 -0.29 12.38
N SER A 232 -15.80 -0.39 11.06
CA SER A 232 -17.01 -0.97 10.46
C SER A 232 -16.69 -1.53 9.07
N TRP A 233 -17.28 -2.67 8.71
CA TRP A 233 -17.18 -3.17 7.34
C TRP A 233 -18.10 -2.40 6.41
N ARG A 234 -17.58 -1.97 5.26
CA ARG A 234 -18.33 -1.22 4.23
C ARG A 234 -17.99 -1.75 2.85
N GLN A 235 -18.89 -1.55 1.88
CA GLN A 235 -18.64 -1.96 0.50
C GLN A 235 -17.39 -1.27 -0.04
N TRP A 236 -16.49 -2.04 -0.65
CA TRP A 236 -15.18 -1.52 -1.09
C TRP A 236 -15.30 -0.37 -2.09
N ASN A 237 -16.32 -0.41 -2.96
CA ASN A 237 -16.60 0.58 -4.01
C ASN A 237 -17.67 1.59 -3.61
N GLU A 238 -18.00 1.74 -2.33
CA GLU A 238 -19.03 2.69 -1.90
C GLU A 238 -18.77 4.09 -2.48
N THR A 239 -19.83 4.78 -2.87
CA THR A 239 -19.80 6.13 -3.49
C THR A 239 -19.17 6.21 -4.89
N LEU A 240 -18.61 5.10 -5.41
CA LEU A 240 -18.12 5.01 -6.78
C LEU A 240 -19.20 4.40 -7.67
N HIS A 241 -19.57 5.16 -8.69
CA HIS A 241 -20.51 4.73 -9.72
C HIS A 241 -19.89 5.04 -11.06
N TRP A 242 -20.04 4.11 -12.01
CA TRP A 242 -19.79 4.44 -13.40
C TRP A 242 -20.73 5.59 -13.75
N ARG A 243 -20.21 6.65 -14.36
CA ARG A 243 -21.12 7.59 -15.02
C ARG A 243 -21.82 6.75 -16.07
N GLU A 244 -23.14 6.61 -15.94
CA GLU A 244 -23.95 6.29 -17.12
C GLU A 244 -23.67 7.44 -18.07
N ASP A 245 -22.79 7.20 -19.05
CA ASP A 245 -22.61 8.13 -20.15
C ASP A 245 -24.00 8.28 -20.77
N ASN A 246 -24.59 9.47 -20.60
CA ASN A 246 -25.80 9.83 -21.33
C ASN A 246 -25.45 9.71 -22.81
N ASN A 247 -25.99 8.67 -23.44
CA ASN A 247 -26.08 8.47 -24.89
C ASN A 247 -26.36 9.78 -25.64
#